data_AF-A0A537FZ92-F1
#
_entry.id   AF-A0A537FZ92-F1
#
_cell.length_a   1.000
_cell.length_b   1.000
_cell.length_c   1.000
_cell.angle_alpha   90.00
_cell.angle_beta   90.00
_cell.angle_gamma   90.00
#
_symmetry.space_group_name_H-M   'P 1'
#
loop_
_entity.id
_entity.type
_entity.pdbx_description
1 polymer ?
#
loop_
_entity_poly.entity_id
_entity_poly.type
_entity_poly.pdbx_seq_one_letter_code
_entity_poly.pdbx_strand_id
1 'polypeptide(L)'
;MILIVSIARIGTFEAVLFWNAIQPPVGCGSCTVFGCTVTPGCIPEFMLVTESYKVSSPTLVTATIRNIGRGKGSLVSYYIKDSAGNSFHDPTWTGPTMDSNTVQSLGFVIDGKSFTFQLGNSYNVLMIDSKNGQYGFSIIPGVSLESSIRNTSLNATLNLVNHGPQTTTFTAYSVKDPQGHWYNSTNWTGPTLNPGDHVAVNILIDGQALVFQVGYWYTIEATDSTNTVHTWYVPFQN
;
A
#
# COMPACT_ATOMS: atom_id res chain seq x y z
N MET A 1 25.30 36.72 -13.13
CA MET A 1 23.84 36.60 -12.98
C MET A 1 23.39 35.46 -13.87
N ILE A 2 23.28 34.26 -13.28
CA ILE A 2 22.92 33.03 -13.99
C ILE A 2 21.55 32.63 -13.46
N LEU A 3 20.57 32.67 -14.36
CA LEU A 3 19.22 32.21 -14.13
C LEU A 3 19.25 30.67 -14.20
N ILE A 4 19.12 30.00 -13.04
CA ILE A 4 18.89 28.56 -13.01
C ILE A 4 17.37 28.37 -13.06
N VAL A 5 16.88 27.94 -14.23
CA VAL A 5 15.50 27.48 -14.41
C VAL A 5 15.42 26.07 -13.86
N SER A 6 14.94 25.94 -12.63
CA SER A 6 14.63 24.64 -12.04
C SER A 6 13.30 24.15 -12.60
N ILE A 7 13.35 23.17 -13.50
CA ILE A 7 12.17 22.40 -13.90
C ILE A 7 11.86 21.46 -12.73
N ALA A 8 10.88 21.83 -11.91
CA ALA A 8 10.33 20.96 -10.88
C ALA A 8 9.65 19.77 -11.56
N ARG A 9 10.34 18.62 -11.61
CA ARG A 9 9.68 17.35 -11.87
C ARG A 9 8.87 17.01 -10.62
N ILE A 10 7.56 17.10 -10.76
CA ILE A 10 6.58 16.60 -9.79
C ILE A 10 6.82 15.09 -9.68
N GLY A 11 7.52 14.67 -8.63
CA GLY A 11 7.55 13.28 -8.21
C GLY A 11 6.26 13.02 -7.46
N THR A 12 5.27 12.42 -8.12
CA THR A 12 4.19 11.73 -7.43
C THR A 12 4.82 10.66 -6.55
N PHE A 13 4.79 10.86 -5.24
CA PHE A 13 4.99 9.77 -4.28
C PHE A 13 3.80 8.84 -4.44
N GLU A 14 3.91 7.89 -5.37
CA GLU A 14 3.21 6.62 -5.21
C GLU A 14 3.73 6.03 -3.91
N ALA A 15 2.85 5.58 -3.02
CA ALA A 15 3.23 4.65 -1.97
C ALA A 15 4.07 3.56 -2.64
N VAL A 16 5.38 3.58 -2.37
CA VAL A 16 6.31 2.61 -2.92
C VAL A 16 5.84 1.27 -2.39
N LEU A 17 5.14 0.50 -3.24
CA LEU A 17 5.04 -0.94 -3.09
C LEU A 17 6.49 -1.42 -3.11
N PHE A 18 7.04 -1.72 -1.93
CA PHE A 18 8.39 -2.26 -1.82
C PHE A 18 8.39 -3.65 -2.44
N TRP A 19 8.79 -3.73 -3.70
CA TRP A 19 9.07 -4.98 -4.38
C TRP A 19 10.40 -5.53 -3.86
N ASN A 20 10.35 -6.52 -2.98
CA ASN A 20 11.47 -7.44 -2.85
C ASN A 20 11.20 -8.62 -3.80
N ALA A 21 11.67 -8.50 -5.04
CA ALA A 21 11.88 -9.69 -5.85
C ALA A 21 13.01 -10.50 -5.19
N ILE A 22 12.66 -11.50 -4.37
CA ILE A 22 13.64 -12.41 -3.79
C ILE A 22 14.08 -13.33 -4.93
N GLN A 23 15.17 -12.90 -5.56
CA GLN A 23 15.94 -13.50 -6.64
C GLN A 23 15.27 -13.51 -8.02
N PRO A 24 15.87 -12.85 -9.04
CA PRO A 24 15.49 -13.14 -10.42
C PRO A 24 15.85 -14.59 -10.76
N PRO A 25 15.06 -15.28 -11.61
CA PRO A 25 15.46 -16.57 -12.17
C PRO A 25 16.84 -16.44 -12.82
N VAL A 26 17.71 -17.41 -12.51
CA VAL A 26 19.08 -17.53 -13.06
C VAL A 26 19.10 -17.23 -14.56
N GLY A 27 19.75 -16.14 -14.94
CA GLY A 27 19.89 -15.69 -16.33
C GLY A 27 19.91 -14.18 -16.54
N CYS A 28 19.55 -13.37 -15.53
CA CYS A 28 19.56 -11.91 -15.63
C CYS A 28 20.26 -11.26 -14.42
N GLY A 29 21.59 -11.09 -14.50
CA GLY A 29 22.40 -10.31 -13.57
C GLY A 29 22.70 -10.97 -12.21
N SER A 30 23.89 -10.72 -11.67
CA SER A 30 24.27 -11.09 -10.31
C SER A 30 23.80 -10.01 -9.34
N CYS A 31 22.95 -10.34 -8.36
CA CYS A 31 22.68 -9.44 -7.24
C CYS A 31 23.82 -9.55 -6.23
N THR A 32 24.35 -8.39 -5.82
CA THR A 32 25.27 -8.28 -4.67
C THR A 32 24.59 -7.50 -3.55
N VAL A 33 25.22 -7.46 -2.38
CA VAL A 33 24.72 -6.81 -1.15
C VAL A 33 24.40 -5.31 -1.31
N PHE A 34 24.79 -4.67 -2.43
CA PHE A 34 24.57 -3.24 -2.72
C PHE A 34 23.63 -2.94 -3.90
N GLY A 35 22.77 -3.88 -4.30
CA GLY A 35 21.70 -3.66 -5.27
C GLY A 35 21.81 -4.50 -6.54
N CYS A 36 20.71 -4.58 -7.28
CA CYS A 36 20.64 -5.31 -8.54
C CYS A 36 20.78 -4.34 -9.72
N THR A 37 21.79 -4.54 -10.56
CA THR A 37 21.90 -3.88 -11.86
C THR A 37 20.90 -4.54 -12.81
N VAL A 38 19.69 -3.99 -12.91
CA VAL A 38 18.76 -4.36 -13.98
C VAL A 38 19.39 -3.92 -15.31
N THR A 39 19.74 -4.89 -16.17
CA THR A 39 20.12 -4.56 -17.54
C THR A 39 18.88 -3.98 -18.24
N PRO A 40 18.94 -2.76 -18.81
CA PRO A 40 17.83 -2.22 -19.58
C PRO A 40 17.46 -3.20 -20.71
N GLY A 41 16.24 -3.74 -20.68
CA GLY A 41 15.74 -4.67 -21.71
C GLY A 41 15.60 -6.14 -21.30
N CYS A 42 15.86 -6.53 -20.05
CA CYS A 42 15.58 -7.88 -19.54
C CYS A 42 14.26 -7.92 -18.76
N ILE A 43 13.13 -8.04 -19.46
CA ILE A 43 11.85 -8.42 -18.82
C ILE A 43 11.84 -9.96 -18.74
N PRO A 44 11.65 -10.57 -17.56
CA PRO A 44 11.60 -12.02 -17.44
C PRO A 44 10.39 -12.60 -18.20
N GLU A 45 10.45 -13.90 -18.48
CA GLU A 45 9.36 -14.60 -19.18
C GLU A 45 8.03 -14.46 -18.43
N PHE A 46 8.05 -14.56 -17.10
CA PHE A 46 6.88 -14.35 -16.27
C PHE A 46 7.18 -13.31 -15.20
N MET A 47 6.30 -12.31 -15.08
CA MET A 47 6.44 -11.21 -14.13
C MET A 47 5.07 -10.67 -13.78
N LEU A 48 4.75 -10.64 -12.50
CA LEU A 48 3.44 -10.20 -12.02
C LEU A 48 3.53 -8.81 -11.40
N VAL A 49 2.51 -7.99 -11.68
CA VAL A 49 2.27 -6.70 -11.02
C VAL A 49 0.86 -6.70 -10.45
N THR A 50 0.73 -6.29 -9.19
CA THR A 50 -0.58 -6.03 -8.58
C THR A 50 -1.05 -4.64 -8.97
N GLU A 51 -2.20 -4.55 -9.63
CA GLU A 51 -2.83 -3.28 -10.01
C GLU A 51 -3.71 -2.71 -8.88
N SER A 52 -4.41 -3.59 -8.17
CA SER A 52 -5.27 -3.20 -7.06
C SER A 52 -5.57 -4.40 -6.16
N TYR A 53 -6.02 -4.14 -4.94
CA TYR A 53 -6.53 -5.16 -4.04
C TYR A 53 -7.66 -4.64 -3.16
N LYS A 54 -8.47 -5.58 -2.68
CA LYS A 54 -9.57 -5.38 -1.75
C LYS A 54 -9.58 -6.50 -0.73
N VAL A 55 -9.66 -6.15 0.55
CA VAL A 55 -9.91 -7.08 1.65
C VAL A 55 -11.42 -7.24 1.78
N SER A 56 -11.95 -8.31 1.19
CA SER A 56 -13.39 -8.55 1.09
C SER A 56 -13.99 -9.11 2.39
N SER A 57 -13.19 -9.77 3.21
CA SER A 57 -13.58 -10.25 4.54
C SER A 57 -12.34 -10.46 5.42
N PRO A 58 -12.49 -10.77 6.72
CA PRO A 58 -11.36 -11.18 7.57
C PRO A 58 -10.60 -12.42 7.09
N THR A 59 -11.10 -13.12 6.05
CA THR A 59 -10.52 -14.36 5.51
C THR A 59 -10.27 -14.35 4.00
N LEU A 60 -10.64 -13.28 3.29
CA LEU A 60 -10.53 -13.21 1.84
C LEU A 60 -10.00 -11.86 1.38
N VAL A 61 -8.95 -11.92 0.57
CA VAL A 61 -8.44 -10.80 -0.21
C VAL A 61 -8.64 -11.09 -1.68
N THR A 62 -9.09 -10.10 -2.43
CA THR A 62 -9.16 -10.16 -3.89
C THR A 62 -8.18 -9.15 -4.46
N ALA A 63 -7.31 -9.57 -5.39
CA ALA A 63 -6.37 -8.67 -6.05
C ALA A 63 -6.44 -8.80 -7.58
N THR A 64 -6.29 -7.67 -8.25
CA THR A 64 -6.15 -7.58 -9.70
C THR A 64 -4.68 -7.66 -10.04
N ILE A 65 -4.27 -8.73 -10.73
CA ILE A 65 -2.88 -9.01 -11.06
C ILE A 65 -2.72 -8.98 -12.58
N ARG A 66 -1.67 -8.31 -13.07
CA ARG A 66 -1.25 -8.32 -14.47
C ARG A 66 0.03 -9.11 -14.64
N ASN A 67 0.08 -9.97 -15.66
CA ASN A 67 1.35 -10.52 -16.14
C ASN A 67 2.01 -9.53 -17.11
N ILE A 68 3.06 -8.83 -16.67
CA ILE A 68 3.88 -7.95 -17.52
C ILE A 68 5.09 -8.67 -18.13
N GLY A 69 5.24 -9.97 -17.86
CA GLY A 69 6.27 -10.82 -18.44
C GLY A 69 6.09 -11.02 -19.94
N ARG A 70 7.17 -11.46 -20.62
CA ARG A 70 7.17 -11.68 -22.08
C ARG A 70 6.40 -12.93 -22.53
N GLY A 71 6.12 -13.83 -21.60
CA GLY A 71 5.59 -15.16 -21.86
C GLY A 71 4.50 -15.53 -20.87
N LYS A 72 4.14 -16.80 -20.95
CA LYS A 72 3.08 -17.43 -20.16
C LYS A 72 3.66 -18.02 -18.89
N GLY A 73 2.91 -17.95 -17.79
CA GLY A 73 3.28 -18.62 -16.54
C GLY A 73 2.07 -19.08 -15.75
N SER A 74 2.30 -20.04 -14.86
CA SER A 74 1.25 -20.68 -14.06
C SER A 74 1.58 -20.52 -12.58
N LEU A 75 0.62 -20.05 -11.80
CA LEU A 75 0.74 -19.97 -10.35
C LEU A 75 0.32 -21.30 -9.71
N VAL A 76 1.06 -21.75 -8.69
CA VAL A 76 0.89 -23.09 -8.09
C VAL A 76 0.72 -23.09 -6.57
N SER A 77 1.02 -21.98 -5.91
CA SER A 77 0.74 -21.81 -4.47
C SER A 77 0.84 -20.34 -4.07
N TYR A 78 0.36 -20.02 -2.86
CA TYR A 78 0.67 -18.75 -2.22
C TYR A 78 0.93 -18.91 -0.72
N TYR A 79 1.56 -17.87 -0.17
CA TYR A 79 1.78 -17.65 1.25
C TYR A 79 1.25 -16.27 1.61
N ILE A 80 0.75 -16.14 2.82
CA ILE A 80 0.42 -14.84 3.41
C ILE A 80 1.13 -14.75 4.74
N LYS A 81 1.90 -13.69 4.93
CA LYS A 81 2.69 -13.47 6.15
C LYS A 81 2.29 -12.16 6.80
N ASP A 82 2.05 -12.15 8.11
CA ASP A 82 1.82 -10.93 8.86
C ASP A 82 3.14 -10.26 9.29
N SER A 83 3.05 -9.05 9.85
CA SER A 83 4.19 -8.31 10.37
C SER A 83 4.87 -8.96 11.59
N ALA A 84 4.14 -9.81 12.34
CA ALA A 84 4.66 -10.56 13.48
C ALA A 84 5.45 -11.82 13.07
N GLY A 85 5.37 -12.20 11.79
CA GLY A 85 6.07 -13.34 11.22
C GLY A 85 5.23 -14.61 11.12
N ASN A 86 3.96 -14.60 11.56
CA ASN A 86 3.05 -15.72 11.35
C ASN A 86 2.74 -15.82 9.86
N SER A 87 2.56 -17.04 9.37
CA SER A 87 2.29 -17.29 7.97
C SER A 87 1.21 -18.32 7.77
N PHE A 88 0.34 -18.06 6.81
CA PHE A 88 -0.58 -19.01 6.23
C PHE A 88 -0.03 -19.47 4.87
N HIS A 89 -0.21 -20.75 4.56
CA HIS A 89 0.19 -21.34 3.30
C HIS A 89 -0.92 -22.24 2.77
N ASP A 90 -1.32 -22.02 1.51
CA ASP A 90 -2.21 -22.93 0.80
C ASP A 90 -1.45 -23.64 -0.33
N PRO A 91 -1.00 -24.89 -0.11
CA PRO A 91 -0.38 -25.72 -1.15
C PRO A 91 -1.42 -26.35 -2.09
N THR A 92 -2.70 -26.32 -1.75
CA THR A 92 -3.79 -26.93 -2.54
C THR A 92 -4.38 -25.94 -3.55
N TRP A 93 -4.07 -24.65 -3.41
CA TRP A 93 -4.47 -23.64 -4.36
C TRP A 93 -3.86 -23.88 -5.73
N THR A 94 -4.73 -24.08 -6.73
CA THR A 94 -4.33 -24.14 -8.14
C THR A 94 -4.55 -22.76 -8.76
N GLY A 95 -3.49 -21.97 -8.79
CA GLY A 95 -3.51 -20.64 -9.39
C GLY A 95 -3.74 -20.71 -10.91
N PRO A 96 -4.16 -19.60 -11.54
CA PRO A 96 -4.40 -19.59 -12.97
C PRO A 96 -3.09 -19.63 -13.74
N THR A 97 -3.23 -19.99 -15.01
CA THR A 97 -2.20 -19.74 -16.01
C THR A 97 -2.50 -18.43 -16.73
N MET A 98 -1.52 -17.56 -16.83
CA MET A 98 -1.65 -16.20 -17.36
C MET A 98 -0.74 -16.03 -18.56
N ASP A 99 -1.31 -15.71 -19.73
CA ASP A 99 -0.53 -15.31 -20.91
C ASP A 99 0.07 -13.91 -20.69
N SER A 100 1.03 -13.52 -21.53
CA SER A 100 1.64 -12.18 -21.47
C SER A 100 0.59 -11.07 -21.60
N ASN A 101 0.75 -10.01 -20.81
CA ASN A 101 -0.14 -8.84 -20.74
C ASN A 101 -1.61 -9.14 -20.39
N THR A 102 -1.89 -10.30 -19.80
CA THR A 102 -3.22 -10.63 -19.28
C THR A 102 -3.41 -10.12 -17.86
N VAL A 103 -4.64 -9.71 -17.54
CA VAL A 103 -5.06 -9.29 -16.20
C VAL A 103 -6.03 -10.33 -15.66
N GLN A 104 -5.85 -10.73 -14.40
CA GLN A 104 -6.71 -11.69 -13.70
C GLN A 104 -7.05 -11.17 -12.31
N SER A 105 -8.28 -11.45 -11.87
CA SER A 105 -8.72 -11.21 -10.49
C SER A 105 -8.52 -12.49 -9.68
N LEU A 106 -7.64 -12.45 -8.69
CA LEU A 106 -7.28 -13.60 -7.86
C LEU A 106 -7.85 -13.44 -6.44
N GLY A 107 -8.38 -14.54 -5.89
CA GLY A 107 -8.80 -14.63 -4.50
C GLY A 107 -7.75 -15.36 -3.66
N PHE A 108 -7.34 -14.74 -2.55
CA PHE A 108 -6.42 -15.31 -1.56
C PHE A 108 -7.20 -15.51 -0.26
N VAL A 109 -7.42 -16.79 0.07
CA VAL A 109 -8.22 -17.20 1.24
C VAL A 109 -7.28 -17.63 2.37
N ILE A 110 -7.66 -17.34 3.61
CA ILE A 110 -6.99 -17.85 4.81
C ILE A 110 -8.00 -18.64 5.64
N ASP A 111 -7.51 -19.53 6.52
CA ASP A 111 -8.36 -20.46 7.27
C ASP A 111 -9.33 -19.78 8.25
N GLY A 112 -9.05 -18.54 8.64
CA GLY A 112 -9.82 -17.78 9.61
C GLY A 112 -9.75 -18.33 11.04
N LYS A 113 -8.81 -19.24 11.34
CA LYS A 113 -8.67 -19.88 12.65
C LYS A 113 -7.47 -19.33 13.40
N SER A 114 -6.27 -19.70 12.95
CA SER A 114 -5.01 -19.22 13.52
C SER A 114 -4.53 -17.94 12.84
N PHE A 115 -5.09 -17.61 11.68
CA PHE A 115 -4.70 -16.48 10.88
C PHE A 115 -5.94 -15.75 10.35
N THR A 116 -6.05 -14.44 10.64
CA THR A 116 -7.13 -13.55 10.16
C THR A 116 -6.55 -12.21 9.72
N PHE A 117 -7.19 -11.58 8.73
CA PHE A 117 -6.91 -10.20 8.36
C PHE A 117 -7.51 -9.26 9.41
N GLN A 118 -6.66 -8.41 9.98
CA GLN A 118 -7.01 -7.45 11.02
C GLN A 118 -6.70 -6.04 10.53
N LEU A 119 -7.57 -5.10 10.88
CA LEU A 119 -7.40 -3.69 10.55
C LEU A 119 -6.08 -3.15 11.11
N GLY A 120 -5.42 -2.28 10.35
CA GLY A 120 -4.16 -1.63 10.75
C GLY A 120 -2.91 -2.52 10.68
N ASN A 121 -3.05 -3.83 10.48
CA ASN A 121 -1.91 -4.73 10.28
C ASN A 121 -1.51 -4.79 8.80
N SER A 122 -0.21 -4.95 8.54
CA SER A 122 0.31 -5.19 7.20
C SER A 122 0.57 -6.68 6.98
N TYR A 123 0.21 -7.15 5.79
CA TYR A 123 0.43 -8.53 5.37
C TYR A 123 1.14 -8.55 4.02
N ASN A 124 2.00 -9.54 3.81
CA ASN A 124 2.63 -9.79 2.52
C ASN A 124 2.02 -11.05 1.91
N VAL A 125 1.45 -10.90 0.72
CA VAL A 125 1.02 -12.02 -0.11
C VAL A 125 2.18 -12.37 -1.03
N LEU A 126 2.55 -13.64 -1.07
CA LEU A 126 3.63 -14.18 -1.91
C LEU A 126 3.05 -15.30 -2.77
N MET A 127 3.05 -15.11 -4.08
CA MET A 127 2.62 -16.09 -5.07
C MET A 127 3.85 -16.83 -5.62
N ILE A 128 3.73 -18.14 -5.78
CA ILE A 128 4.77 -18.99 -6.36
C ILE A 128 4.31 -19.55 -7.70
N ASP A 129 5.15 -19.47 -8.72
CA ASP A 129 4.90 -20.06 -10.03
C ASP A 129 5.42 -21.51 -10.17
N SER A 130 5.07 -22.18 -11.27
CA SER A 130 5.49 -23.55 -11.57
C SER A 130 7.00 -23.72 -11.74
N LYS A 131 7.76 -22.64 -11.88
CA LYS A 131 9.23 -22.60 -11.99
C LYS A 131 9.88 -22.12 -10.68
N ASN A 132 9.12 -22.05 -9.59
CA ASN A 132 9.55 -21.57 -8.27
C ASN A 132 9.94 -20.08 -8.23
N GLY A 133 9.47 -19.28 -9.20
CA GLY A 133 9.51 -17.82 -9.17
C GLY A 133 8.54 -17.27 -8.13
N GLN A 134 8.95 -16.22 -7.43
CA GLN A 134 8.21 -15.62 -6.31
C GLN A 134 7.81 -14.18 -6.62
N TYR A 135 6.55 -13.85 -6.37
CA TYR A 135 5.98 -12.53 -6.65
C TYR A 135 5.13 -12.10 -5.47
N GLY A 136 5.38 -10.92 -4.92
CA GLY A 136 4.67 -10.49 -3.73
C GLY A 136 4.22 -9.04 -3.76
N PHE A 137 3.18 -8.78 -2.98
CA PHE A 137 2.66 -7.45 -2.72
C PHE A 137 2.20 -7.35 -1.26
N SER A 138 2.19 -6.15 -0.73
CA SER A 138 1.71 -5.88 0.63
C SER A 138 0.25 -5.43 0.60
N ILE A 139 -0.50 -5.82 1.62
CA ILE A 139 -1.88 -5.39 1.85
C ILE A 139 -2.04 -4.84 3.25
N ILE A 140 -2.92 -3.84 3.38
CA ILE A 140 -3.31 -3.26 4.67
C ILE A 140 -4.85 -3.24 4.70
N PRO A 141 -5.51 -4.05 5.55
CA PRO A 141 -6.96 -4.00 5.69
C PRO A 141 -7.42 -2.65 6.27
N GLY A 142 -8.47 -2.08 5.66
CA GLY A 142 -9.09 -0.83 6.11
C GLY A 142 -8.75 0.36 5.23
N VAL A 143 -8.74 1.55 5.82
CA VAL A 143 -8.41 2.80 5.12
C VAL A 143 -6.90 3.05 5.21
N SER A 144 -6.23 3.12 4.06
CA SER A 144 -4.79 3.35 3.97
C SER A 144 -4.50 4.72 3.34
N LEU A 145 -3.29 5.23 3.61
CA LEU A 145 -2.77 6.46 3.01
C LEU A 145 -2.04 6.10 1.71
N GLU A 146 -2.46 6.67 0.58
CA GLU A 146 -1.77 6.50 -0.70
C GLU A 146 -0.71 7.58 -0.92
N SER A 147 -1.07 8.84 -0.64
CA SER A 147 -0.17 9.97 -0.76
C SER A 147 -0.62 11.12 0.12
N SER A 148 0.27 12.08 0.35
CA SER A 148 -0.04 13.27 1.13
C SER A 148 0.62 14.50 0.52
N ILE A 149 -0.06 15.64 0.65
CA ILE A 149 0.37 16.92 0.11
C ILE A 149 0.25 17.97 1.20
N ARG A 150 1.33 18.72 1.43
CA ARG A 150 1.27 19.93 2.26
C ARG A 150 0.84 21.10 1.39
N ASN A 151 -0.40 21.54 1.54
CA ASN A 151 -0.91 22.70 0.80
C ASN A 151 -0.34 24.01 1.37
N THR A 152 -0.36 24.13 2.70
CA THR A 152 0.17 25.28 3.45
C THR A 152 0.74 24.81 4.79
N SER A 153 1.20 25.73 5.64
CA SER A 153 1.57 25.40 7.02
C SER A 153 0.40 24.97 7.90
N LEU A 154 -0.85 25.21 7.46
CA LEU A 154 -2.07 24.94 8.23
C LEU A 154 -3.03 23.96 7.55
N ASN A 155 -2.70 23.50 6.34
CA ASN A 155 -3.56 22.63 5.54
C ASN A 155 -2.72 21.56 4.86
N ALA A 156 -3.11 20.30 5.04
CA ALA A 156 -2.61 19.17 4.31
C ALA A 156 -3.75 18.39 3.66
N THR A 157 -3.52 17.83 2.47
CA THR A 157 -4.42 16.87 1.83
C THR A 157 -3.84 15.47 1.96
N LEU A 158 -4.65 14.52 2.44
CA LEU A 158 -4.36 13.09 2.44
C LEU A 158 -5.19 12.43 1.36
N ASN A 159 -4.57 11.70 0.44
CA ASN A 159 -5.29 10.83 -0.47
C ASN A 159 -5.39 9.45 0.19
N LEU A 160 -6.61 9.09 0.56
CA LEU A 160 -6.93 7.86 1.27
C LEU A 160 -7.66 6.91 0.34
N VAL A 161 -7.44 5.61 0.54
CA VAL A 161 -8.17 4.54 -0.15
C VAL A 161 -8.76 3.57 0.86
N ASN A 162 -10.00 3.15 0.63
CA ASN A 162 -10.64 2.13 1.46
C ASN A 162 -10.47 0.73 0.84
N HIS A 163 -9.49 -0.04 1.32
CA HIS A 163 -9.31 -1.44 0.93
C HIS A 163 -10.22 -2.40 1.70
N GLY A 164 -10.92 -1.93 2.73
CA GLY A 164 -11.80 -2.74 3.56
C GLY A 164 -13.16 -3.05 2.92
N PRO A 165 -13.94 -3.96 3.52
CA PRO A 165 -15.27 -4.31 3.02
C PRO A 165 -16.37 -3.40 3.55
N GLN A 166 -16.08 -2.53 4.52
CA GLN A 166 -17.04 -1.67 5.19
C GLN A 166 -16.88 -0.22 4.73
N THR A 167 -17.99 0.50 4.62
CA THR A 167 -17.98 1.96 4.43
C THR A 167 -17.47 2.64 5.71
N THR A 168 -16.57 3.61 5.56
CA THR A 168 -15.97 4.38 6.67
C THR A 168 -16.36 5.84 6.54
N THR A 169 -16.95 6.43 7.58
CA THR A 169 -17.25 7.88 7.63
C THR A 169 -16.49 8.50 8.77
N PHE A 170 -15.62 9.47 8.49
CA PHE A 170 -14.82 10.10 9.53
C PHE A 170 -15.57 11.24 10.24
N THR A 171 -15.38 11.34 11.56
CA THR A 171 -16.10 12.27 12.45
C THR A 171 -15.17 13.13 13.32
N ALA A 172 -13.91 12.74 13.44
CA ALA A 172 -12.89 13.50 14.14
C ALA A 172 -11.49 13.16 13.62
N TYR A 173 -10.52 14.02 13.88
CA TYR A 173 -9.11 13.66 13.75
C TYR A 173 -8.24 14.35 14.79
N SER A 174 -7.04 13.81 14.98
CA SER A 174 -5.94 14.43 15.68
C SER A 174 -4.69 14.42 14.81
N VAL A 175 -3.82 15.41 15.05
CA VAL A 175 -2.50 15.52 14.42
C VAL A 175 -1.48 15.65 15.53
N LYS A 176 -0.41 14.86 15.48
CA LYS A 176 0.69 14.90 16.43
C LYS A 176 2.01 15.04 15.69
N ASP A 177 2.84 15.99 16.11
CA ASP A 177 4.19 16.17 15.59
C ASP A 177 5.20 15.24 16.31
N PRO A 178 6.44 15.10 15.80
CA PRO A 178 7.46 14.27 16.43
C PRO A 178 7.89 14.75 17.83
N GLN A 179 7.64 16.01 18.17
CA GLN A 179 7.94 16.60 19.47
C GLN A 179 6.83 16.32 20.50
N GLY A 180 5.69 15.78 20.04
CA GLY A 180 4.56 15.41 20.86
C GLY A 180 3.51 16.50 21.02
N HIS A 181 3.66 17.66 20.38
CA HIS A 181 2.58 18.63 20.28
C HIS A 181 1.46 18.06 19.44
N TRP A 182 0.23 18.41 19.77
CA TRP A 182 -0.93 17.84 19.12
C TRP A 182 -2.05 18.86 18.93
N TYR A 183 -2.88 18.59 17.94
CA TYR A 183 -4.11 19.30 17.61
C TYR A 183 -5.23 18.27 17.44
N ASN A 184 -6.47 18.62 17.81
CA ASN A 184 -7.64 17.81 17.51
C ASN A 184 -8.78 18.62 16.91
N SER A 185 -9.57 17.95 16.08
CA SER A 185 -10.84 18.42 15.58
C SER A 185 -11.90 17.37 15.89
N THR A 186 -12.73 17.62 16.91
CA THR A 186 -13.71 16.65 17.43
C THR A 186 -15.11 16.78 16.81
N ASN A 187 -15.36 17.88 16.10
CA ASN A 187 -16.63 18.15 15.40
C ASN A 187 -16.41 18.21 13.89
N TRP A 188 -15.47 17.42 13.38
CA TRP A 188 -15.13 17.43 11.97
C TRP A 188 -16.15 16.60 11.17
N THR A 189 -16.79 17.21 10.18
CA THR A 189 -17.60 16.48 9.21
C THR A 189 -16.69 15.94 8.11
N GLY A 190 -16.06 14.81 8.38
CA GLY A 190 -15.17 14.14 7.43
C GLY A 190 -15.92 13.45 6.29
N PRO A 191 -15.20 13.01 5.25
CA PRO A 191 -15.80 12.31 4.13
C PRO A 191 -16.22 10.89 4.49
N THR A 192 -17.13 10.35 3.67
CA THR A 192 -17.48 8.93 3.64
C THR A 192 -16.72 8.24 2.51
N LEU A 193 -16.07 7.12 2.82
CA LEU A 193 -15.35 6.27 1.89
C LEU A 193 -16.04 4.91 1.82
N ASN A 194 -16.68 4.59 0.70
CA ASN A 194 -17.18 3.25 0.43
C ASN A 194 -16.01 2.30 0.08
N PRO A 195 -16.22 0.97 0.14
CA PRO A 195 -15.22 0.01 -0.27
C PRO A 195 -14.69 0.25 -1.69
N GLY A 196 -13.38 0.49 -1.83
CA GLY A 196 -12.70 0.80 -3.09
C GLY A 196 -12.64 2.29 -3.45
N ASP A 197 -13.23 3.18 -2.65
CA ASP A 197 -13.17 4.62 -2.92
C ASP A 197 -11.76 5.16 -2.66
N HIS A 198 -11.33 6.07 -3.53
CA HIS A 198 -10.16 6.93 -3.35
C HIS A 198 -10.64 8.36 -3.11
N VAL A 199 -10.27 8.95 -1.97
CA VAL A 199 -10.78 10.27 -1.55
C VAL A 199 -9.64 11.15 -1.05
N ALA A 200 -9.63 12.40 -1.52
CA ALA A 200 -8.79 13.46 -0.98
C ALA A 200 -9.44 14.08 0.27
N VAL A 201 -8.72 14.07 1.38
CA VAL A 201 -9.19 14.54 2.69
C VAL A 201 -8.34 15.71 3.14
N ASN A 202 -8.97 16.86 3.42
CA ASN A 202 -8.25 18.02 3.95
C ASN A 202 -8.18 17.97 5.48
N ILE A 203 -6.98 18.10 6.00
CA ILE A 203 -6.64 18.20 7.41
C ILE A 203 -6.20 19.63 7.69
N LEU A 204 -6.96 20.32 8.54
CA LEU A 204 -6.76 21.72 8.89
C LEU A 204 -6.29 21.83 10.35
N ILE A 205 -5.32 22.70 10.62
CA ILE A 205 -4.85 22.96 11.98
C ILE A 205 -4.88 24.46 12.26
N ASP A 206 -4.94 24.83 13.54
CA ASP A 206 -5.07 26.24 13.96
C ASP A 206 -3.74 27.01 14.05
N GLY A 207 -2.61 26.29 13.96
CA GLY A 207 -1.27 26.88 14.04
C GLY A 207 -0.81 27.26 15.45
N GLN A 208 -1.60 26.98 16.49
CA GLN A 208 -1.27 27.38 17.87
C GLN A 208 -0.27 26.40 18.49
N ALA A 209 -0.56 25.10 18.43
CA ALA A 209 0.27 24.06 19.03
C ALA A 209 1.34 23.52 18.07
N LEU A 210 1.03 23.45 16.78
CA LEU A 210 1.93 22.95 15.74
C LEU A 210 1.57 23.55 14.38
N VAL A 211 2.51 23.46 13.44
CA VAL A 211 2.31 23.76 12.01
C VAL A 211 2.87 22.61 11.18
N PHE A 212 2.33 22.41 9.98
CA PHE A 212 2.91 21.48 9.01
C PHE A 212 4.21 22.06 8.45
N GLN A 213 5.27 21.25 8.48
CA GLN A 213 6.62 21.59 8.02
C GLN A 213 7.10 20.55 7.02
N VAL A 214 7.89 21.00 6.05
CA VAL A 214 8.54 20.10 5.10
C VAL A 214 9.73 19.43 5.76
N GLY A 215 9.95 18.15 5.45
CA GLY A 215 11.00 17.31 6.05
C GLY A 215 10.59 16.67 7.37
N TYR A 216 9.35 16.89 7.83
CA TYR A 216 8.81 16.30 9.05
C TYR A 216 7.74 15.24 8.72
N TRP A 217 7.55 14.33 9.67
CA TRP A 217 6.48 13.34 9.66
C TRP A 217 5.51 13.63 10.80
N TYR A 218 4.23 13.34 10.59
CA TYR A 218 3.17 13.57 11.55
C TYR A 218 2.40 12.28 11.76
N THR A 219 1.97 12.02 12.99
CA THR A 219 0.95 10.99 13.24
C THR A 219 -0.41 11.64 13.10
N ILE A 220 -1.22 11.16 12.16
CA ILE A 220 -2.60 11.60 12.00
C ILE A 220 -3.50 10.43 12.37
N GLU A 221 -4.41 10.67 13.31
CA GLU A 221 -5.41 9.69 13.71
C GLU A 221 -6.79 10.23 13.34
N ALA A 222 -7.59 9.49 12.58
CA ALA A 222 -8.99 9.84 12.36
C ALA A 222 -9.89 8.82 13.04
N THR A 223 -10.93 9.33 13.70
CA THR A 223 -11.98 8.51 14.30
C THR A 223 -13.16 8.45 13.33
N ASP A 224 -13.68 7.25 13.10
CA ASP A 224 -14.87 7.06 12.29
C ASP A 224 -16.17 7.03 13.11
N SER A 225 -17.31 6.98 12.42
CA SER A 225 -18.64 6.94 13.02
C SER A 225 -18.90 5.69 13.89
N THR A 226 -18.02 4.68 13.83
CA THR A 226 -18.06 3.48 14.69
C THR A 226 -17.15 3.60 15.91
N ASN A 227 -16.48 4.75 16.10
CA ASN A 227 -15.41 4.98 17.07
C ASN A 227 -14.15 4.14 16.82
N THR A 228 -13.94 3.65 15.60
CA THR A 228 -12.67 3.02 15.23
C THR A 228 -11.66 4.11 14.89
N VAL A 229 -10.45 3.99 15.43
CA VAL A 229 -9.34 4.91 15.16
C VAL A 229 -8.47 4.36 14.04
N HIS A 230 -8.23 5.19 13.02
CA HIS A 230 -7.36 4.90 11.89
C HIS A 230 -6.11 5.79 12.01
N THR A 231 -4.93 5.19 12.02
CA THR A 231 -3.67 5.89 12.25
C THR A 231 -2.80 5.86 11.00
N TRP A 232 -2.28 7.02 10.60
CA TRP A 232 -1.34 7.16 9.49
C TRP A 232 -0.11 7.95 9.91
N TYR A 233 1.06 7.53 9.41
CA TYR A 233 2.30 8.28 9.51
C TYR A 233 2.51 9.05 8.21
N VAL A 234 2.42 10.37 8.29
CA VAL A 234 2.30 11.25 7.14
C VAL A 234 3.57 12.08 6.96
N PRO A 235 4.42 11.77 5.97
CA PRO A 235 5.58 12.57 5.64
C PRO A 235 5.24 13.70 4.66
N PHE A 236 5.71 14.92 4.92
CA PHE A 236 5.66 16.00 3.94
C PHE A 236 7.05 16.28 3.38
N GLN A 237 7.27 15.98 2.10
CA GLN A 237 8.53 16.23 1.40
C GLN A 237 8.50 17.53 0.59
N ASN A 238 9.68 17.99 0.16
CA ASN A 238 9.88 19.17 -0.70
C ASN A 238 9.52 18.87 -2.15
#